data_AF-A0A937GUX1-F1
#
_entry.id   AF-A0A937GUX1-F1
#
_cell.length_a   1.000
_cell.length_b   1.000
_cell.length_c   1.000
_cell.angle_alpha   90.00
_cell.angle_beta   90.00
_cell.angle_gamma   90.00
#
_symmetry.space_group_name_H-M   'P 1'
#
loop_
_entity.id
_entity.type
_entity.pdbx_description
1 polymer ?
#
loop_
_entity_poly.entity_id
_entity_poly.type
_entity_poly.pdbx_seq_one_letter_code
_entity_poly.pdbx_strand_id
1 'polypeptide(L)'
;MDSTKAPIDIVVAWVDGADPILYKKRLGYLKREEKEHPGAAATRFHSLDEVHFCVLSILKFAPFVRKIFIVTDQQDPKVHKTVKKYFPNRISDIRIVDHTEIFEGYESYLPTFNSICISNMLWRI
;
A
#
# COMPACT_ATOMS: atom_id res chain seq x y z
N MET A 1 -29.45 25.52 2.52
CA MET A 1 -28.02 25.76 2.19
C MET A 1 -27.38 24.40 2.12
N ASP A 2 -27.20 23.89 0.90
CA ASP A 2 -26.62 22.59 0.64
C ASP A 2 -25.10 22.72 0.78
N SER A 3 -24.51 22.16 1.85
CA SER A 3 -23.07 22.09 1.96
C SER A 3 -22.58 21.21 0.82
N THR A 4 -21.86 21.77 -0.14
CA THR A 4 -21.17 21.01 -1.19
C THR A 4 -20.32 19.92 -0.54
N LYS A 5 -20.83 18.68 -0.50
CA LYS A 5 -20.09 17.55 0.07
C LYS A 5 -18.87 17.33 -0.81
N ALA A 6 -17.70 17.65 -0.27
CA ALA A 6 -16.43 17.36 -0.95
C ALA A 6 -16.36 15.85 -1.25
N PRO A 7 -15.83 15.47 -2.42
CA PRO A 7 -15.64 14.06 -2.75
C PRO A 7 -14.71 13.41 -1.72
N ILE A 8 -15.03 12.17 -1.33
CA ILE A 8 -14.22 11.40 -0.38
C ILE A 8 -13.35 10.42 -1.17
N ASP A 9 -12.05 10.45 -0.91
CA ASP A 9 -11.09 9.45 -1.38
C ASP A 9 -10.55 8.63 -0.20
N ILE A 10 -10.02 7.45 -0.47
CA ILE A 10 -9.39 6.58 0.52
C ILE A 10 -7.95 6.30 0.10
N VAL A 11 -7.05 6.28 1.08
CA VAL A 11 -5.66 5.86 0.87
C VAL A 11 -5.38 4.60 1.69
N VAL A 12 -4.80 3.59 1.06
CA VAL A 12 -4.42 2.31 1.66
C VAL A 12 -2.91 2.16 1.54
N ALA A 13 -2.20 2.14 2.66
CA ALA A 13 -0.78 1.81 2.68
C ALA A 13 -0.62 0.28 2.69
N TRP A 14 0.20 -0.26 1.79
CA TRP A 14 0.39 -1.70 1.68
C TRP A 14 1.79 -2.07 1.20
N VAL A 15 2.33 -3.15 1.74
CA VAL A 15 3.59 -3.77 1.31
C VAL A 15 3.47 -5.29 1.41
N ASP A 16 4.18 -6.03 0.57
CA ASP A 16 4.30 -7.49 0.64
C ASP A 16 5.75 -7.91 0.73
N GLY A 17 6.13 -8.47 1.88
CA GLY A 17 7.48 -8.98 2.14
C GLY A 17 7.83 -10.29 1.45
N ALA A 18 6.87 -10.98 0.83
CA ALA A 18 7.12 -12.13 -0.02
C ALA A 18 7.53 -11.73 -1.44
N ASP A 19 7.39 -10.44 -1.81
CA ASP A 19 7.87 -9.93 -3.09
C ASP A 19 9.38 -10.15 -3.21
N PRO A 20 9.86 -10.83 -4.27
CA PRO A 20 11.28 -11.17 -4.42
C PRO A 20 12.20 -9.94 -4.50
N ILE A 21 11.72 -8.83 -5.06
CA ILE A 21 12.48 -7.58 -5.18
C ILE A 21 12.61 -6.94 -3.80
N LEU A 22 11.49 -6.80 -3.08
CA LEU A 22 11.50 -6.23 -1.72
C LEU A 22 12.29 -7.12 -0.75
N TYR A 23 12.16 -8.43 -0.86
CA TYR A 23 12.91 -9.41 -0.09
C TYR A 23 14.42 -9.28 -0.33
N LYS A 24 14.85 -9.23 -1.60
CA LYS A 24 16.27 -9.06 -1.96
C LYS A 24 16.81 -7.71 -1.50
N LYS A 25 16.01 -6.64 -1.64
CA LYS A 25 16.32 -5.30 -1.12
C LYS A 25 16.55 -5.38 0.39
N ARG A 26 15.63 -5.97 1.15
CA ARG A 26 15.74 -6.14 2.62
C ARG A 26 16.97 -6.93 3.03
N LEU A 27 17.27 -8.05 2.37
CA LEU A 27 18.49 -8.83 2.63
C LEU A 27 19.77 -8.01 2.46
N GLY A 28 19.79 -7.03 1.54
CA GLY A 28 20.93 -6.12 1.37
C GLY A 28 21.18 -5.18 2.55
N TYR A 29 20.15 -4.90 3.36
CA TYR A 29 20.25 -4.04 4.55
C TYR A 29 20.43 -4.83 5.86
N LEU A 30 20.15 -6.14 5.84
CA LEU A 30 20.40 -7.01 6.97
C LEU A 30 21.90 -7.31 7.06
N LYS A 31 22.55 -6.90 8.14
CA LYS A 31 23.88 -7.40 8.48
C LYS A 31 23.79 -8.92 8.64
N ARG A 32 24.77 -9.66 8.13
CA ARG A 32 24.92 -11.10 8.39
C ARG A 32 25.32 -11.29 9.86
N GLU A 33 24.39 -11.11 10.77
CA GLU A 33 24.53 -11.53 12.16
C GLU A 33 24.12 -12.99 12.29
N GLU A 34 24.71 -13.73 13.24
CA GLU A 34 24.47 -15.17 13.43
C GLU A 34 23.04 -15.50 13.89
N LYS A 35 22.25 -14.50 14.31
CA LYS A 35 20.86 -14.63 14.74
C LYS A 35 19.98 -13.64 13.99
N GLU A 36 18.86 -14.13 13.45
CA GLU A 36 17.84 -13.25 12.88
C GLU A 36 17.33 -12.27 13.96
N HIS A 37 17.44 -10.97 13.68
CA HIS A 37 16.86 -9.94 14.52
C HIS A 37 15.33 -10.14 14.57
N PRO A 38 14.66 -10.10 15.74
CA PRO A 38 13.21 -10.33 15.84
C PRO A 38 12.36 -9.39 14.97
N GLY A 39 12.85 -8.17 14.73
CA GLY A 39 12.24 -7.20 13.82
C GLY A 39 12.40 -7.52 12.32
N ALA A 40 13.27 -8.47 11.97
CA ALA A 40 13.50 -8.96 10.62
C ALA A 40 12.76 -10.27 10.31
N ALA A 41 12.02 -10.84 11.28
CA ALA A 41 11.27 -12.07 11.11
C ALA A 41 10.28 -11.97 9.93
N ALA A 42 10.21 -13.01 9.10
CA ALA A 42 9.38 -13.01 7.89
C ALA A 42 7.89 -12.71 8.14
N THR A 43 7.37 -13.13 9.29
CA THR A 43 5.98 -12.87 9.72
C THR A 43 5.64 -11.39 9.86
N ARG A 44 6.63 -10.51 10.05
CA ARG A 44 6.43 -9.05 10.15
C ARG A 44 6.11 -8.40 8.81
N PHE A 45 6.34 -9.09 7.71
CA PHE A 45 6.20 -8.55 6.36
C PHE A 45 5.22 -9.37 5.51
N HIS A 46 4.45 -10.28 6.12
CA HIS A 46 3.60 -11.18 5.36
C HIS A 46 2.31 -10.48 4.93
N SER A 47 1.98 -10.58 3.64
CA SER A 47 0.68 -10.20 3.07
C SER A 47 -0.21 -11.45 2.95
N LEU A 48 -1.48 -11.30 3.30
CA LEU A 48 -2.55 -12.31 3.35
C LEU A 48 -3.73 -11.91 2.46
N ASP A 49 -3.45 -11.34 1.30
CA ASP A 49 -4.44 -10.78 0.37
C ASP A 49 -5.33 -9.67 0.97
N GLU A 50 -4.96 -9.10 2.13
CA GLU A 50 -5.78 -8.13 2.87
C GLU A 50 -6.10 -6.88 2.03
N VAL A 51 -5.20 -6.48 1.13
CA VAL A 51 -5.43 -5.36 0.21
C VAL A 51 -6.57 -5.64 -0.76
N HIS A 52 -6.74 -6.88 -1.22
CA HIS A 52 -7.85 -7.25 -2.10
C HIS A 52 -9.18 -7.18 -1.34
N PHE A 53 -9.24 -7.76 -0.14
CA PHE A 53 -10.43 -7.73 0.69
C PHE A 53 -10.79 -6.31 1.12
N CYS A 54 -9.80 -5.48 1.47
CA CYS A 54 -9.98 -4.07 1.78
C CYS A 54 -10.63 -3.31 0.62
N VAL A 55 -10.03 -3.38 -0.59
CA VAL A 55 -10.54 -2.69 -1.78
C VAL A 55 -11.96 -3.15 -2.14
N LEU A 56 -12.21 -4.46 -2.16
CA LEU A 56 -13.55 -4.99 -2.45
C LEU A 56 -14.58 -4.55 -1.41
N SER A 57 -14.20 -4.49 -0.13
CA SER A 57 -15.10 -4.05 0.94
C SER A 57 -15.43 -2.56 0.82
N ILE A 58 -14.44 -1.72 0.51
CA ILE A 58 -14.67 -0.29 0.22
C ILE A 58 -15.65 -0.13 -0.94
N LEU A 59 -15.41 -0.81 -2.07
CA LEU A 59 -16.28 -0.72 -3.25
C LEU A 59 -17.71 -1.22 -2.98
N LYS A 60 -17.86 -2.22 -2.10
CA LYS A 60 -19.15 -2.80 -1.71
C LYS A 60 -19.93 -1.92 -0.75
N PHE A 61 -19.28 -1.40 0.30
CA PHE A 61 -19.94 -0.80 1.46
C PHE A 61 -19.81 0.73 1.55
N ALA A 62 -18.88 1.33 0.80
CA ALA A 62 -18.68 2.77 0.74
C ALA A 62 -18.82 3.29 -0.71
N PRO A 63 -20.01 3.17 -1.33
CA PRO A 63 -20.21 3.54 -2.73
C PRO A 63 -19.98 5.04 -3.02
N PHE A 64 -20.00 5.88 -1.99
CA PHE A 64 -19.74 7.32 -2.06
C PHE A 64 -18.25 7.67 -2.27
N VAL A 65 -17.34 6.71 -2.12
CA VAL A 65 -15.90 6.92 -2.34
C VAL A 65 -15.62 7.13 -3.83
N ARG A 66 -14.90 8.20 -4.14
CA ARG A 66 -14.52 8.58 -5.51
C ARG A 66 -13.26 7.85 -5.95
N LYS A 67 -12.14 7.93 -5.22
CA LYS A 67 -10.89 7.22 -5.53
C LYS A 67 -10.37 6.40 -4.36
N ILE A 68 -9.67 5.32 -4.70
CA ILE A 68 -8.91 4.48 -3.77
C ILE A 68 -7.45 4.49 -4.25
N PHE A 69 -6.59 5.17 -3.50
CA PHE A 69 -5.16 5.19 -3.71
C PHE A 69 -4.52 4.08 -2.88
N ILE A 70 -3.63 3.30 -3.48
CA ILE A 70 -2.90 2.23 -2.81
C ILE A 70 -1.43 2.60 -2.91
N VAL A 71 -0.83 2.96 -1.78
CA VAL A 71 0.57 3.38 -1.72
C VAL A 71 1.45 2.19 -1.39
N THR A 72 2.44 1.91 -2.25
CA THR A 72 3.30 0.72 -2.18
C THR A 72 4.80 1.08 -2.23
N ASP A 73 5.70 0.13 -1.90
CA ASP A 73 7.16 0.26 -2.14
C ASP A 73 7.53 -0.45 -3.45
N GLN A 74 7.16 0.15 -4.59
CA GLN A 74 7.39 -0.38 -5.95
C GLN A 74 6.73 -1.73 -6.23
N GLN A 75 5.61 -2.02 -5.57
CA GLN A 75 4.89 -3.29 -5.70
C GLN A 75 3.56 -3.11 -6.42
N ASP A 76 3.14 -4.15 -7.15
CA ASP A 76 1.80 -4.22 -7.76
C ASP A 76 0.98 -5.33 -7.08
N PRO A 77 0.02 -4.98 -6.20
CA PRO A 77 -0.83 -5.95 -5.51
C PRO A 77 -1.83 -6.65 -6.44
N LYS A 78 -1.83 -6.39 -7.75
CA LYS A 78 -2.73 -7.00 -8.75
C LYS A 78 -4.22 -6.79 -8.48
N VAL A 79 -4.59 -5.81 -7.64
CA VAL A 79 -5.98 -5.47 -7.29
C VAL A 79 -6.85 -5.17 -8.51
N HIS A 80 -6.29 -4.61 -9.58
CA HIS A 80 -7.02 -4.31 -10.82
C HIS A 80 -7.67 -5.56 -11.43
N LYS A 81 -7.04 -6.74 -11.34
CA LYS A 81 -7.62 -8.00 -11.83
C LYS A 81 -8.87 -8.37 -11.03
N THR A 82 -8.78 -8.25 -9.71
CA THR A 82 -9.87 -8.56 -8.78
C THR A 82 -11.02 -7.56 -8.92
N VAL A 83 -10.72 -6.25 -9.00
CA VAL A 83 -11.72 -5.21 -9.24
C VAL A 83 -12.38 -5.38 -10.60
N LYS A 84 -11.65 -5.71 -11.66
CA LYS A 84 -12.23 -6.00 -12.98
C LYS A 84 -13.24 -7.15 -12.94
N LYS A 85 -12.99 -8.17 -12.11
CA LYS A 85 -13.87 -9.34 -11.97
C LYS A 85 -15.18 -9.00 -11.24
N TYR A 86 -15.12 -8.23 -10.15
CA TYR A 86 -16.27 -8.01 -9.25
C TYR A 86 -16.95 -6.65 -9.41
N PHE A 87 -16.20 -5.62 -9.84
CA PHE A 87 -16.66 -4.23 -9.99
C PHE A 87 -16.07 -3.60 -11.27
N PRO A 88 -16.38 -4.13 -12.48
CA PRO A 88 -15.74 -3.71 -13.73
C PRO A 88 -15.87 -2.21 -14.03
N ASN A 89 -16.98 -1.58 -13.61
CA ASN A 89 -17.23 -0.15 -13.84
C ASN A 89 -16.46 0.77 -12.88
N ARG A 90 -15.75 0.22 -11.89
CA ARG A 90 -15.03 0.96 -10.85
C ARG A 90 -13.49 0.81 -10.97
N ILE A 91 -12.99 0.18 -12.04
CA ILE A 91 -11.54 -0.05 -12.23
C ILE A 91 -10.77 1.27 -12.23
N SER A 92 -11.32 2.30 -12.88
CA SER A 92 -10.70 3.63 -12.99
C SER A 92 -10.66 4.40 -11.67
N ASP A 93 -11.26 3.88 -10.60
CA ASP A 93 -11.21 4.47 -9.27
C ASP A 93 -10.01 4.05 -8.46
N ILE A 94 -9.31 3.00 -8.90
CA ILE A 94 -8.11 2.51 -8.24
C ILE A 94 -6.90 3.20 -8.83
N ARG A 95 -6.00 3.68 -7.97
CA ARG A 95 -4.68 4.18 -8.35
C ARG A 95 -3.62 3.55 -7.47
N ILE A 96 -2.59 2.97 -8.08
CA ILE A 96 -1.41 2.51 -7.37
C ILE A 96 -0.39 3.65 -7.44
N VAL A 97 0.16 4.01 -6.29
CA VAL A 97 1.07 5.14 -6.09
C VAL A 97 2.34 4.60 -5.45
N ASP A 98 3.49 5.01 -5.95
CA ASP A 98 4.75 4.63 -5.30
C ASP A 98 5.02 5.54 -4.10
N HIS A 99 5.52 4.97 -3.01
CA HIS A 99 5.77 5.74 -1.79
C HIS A 99 6.81 6.86 -1.98
N THR A 100 7.66 6.81 -3.02
CA THR A 100 8.62 7.88 -3.31
C THR A 100 7.93 9.21 -3.56
N GLU A 101 6.69 9.21 -4.08
CA GLU A 101 5.90 10.42 -4.31
C GLU A 101 5.63 11.17 -2.98
N ILE A 102 5.24 10.45 -1.92
CA ILE A 102 4.97 11.06 -0.61
C ILE A 102 6.24 11.23 0.24
N PHE A 103 7.36 10.63 -0.17
CA PHE A 103 8.67 10.76 0.47
C PHE A 103 9.58 11.81 -0.20
N GLU A 104 9.10 12.61 -1.15
CA GLU A 104 9.89 13.66 -1.82
C GLU A 104 10.56 14.61 -0.79
N GLY A 105 11.88 14.77 -0.81
CA GLY A 105 12.65 15.51 0.19
C GLY A 105 12.99 14.75 1.49
N TYR A 106 12.56 13.49 1.60
CA TYR A 106 12.81 12.56 2.71
C TYR A 106 13.38 11.22 2.19
N GLU A 107 13.98 11.20 1.01
CA GLU A 107 14.48 9.99 0.34
C GLU A 107 15.57 9.30 1.17
N SER A 108 16.29 10.05 1.99
CA SER A 108 17.29 9.51 2.93
C SER A 108 16.74 8.54 3.97
N TYR A 109 15.42 8.54 4.20
CA TYR A 109 14.73 7.63 5.11
C TYR A 109 14.17 6.38 4.41
N LEU A 110 14.34 6.27 3.09
CA LEU A 110 14.02 5.07 2.33
C LEU A 110 15.23 4.11 2.28
N PRO A 111 15.00 2.78 2.22
CA PRO A 111 13.70 2.10 2.27
C PRO A 111 13.18 1.82 3.68
N THR A 112 11.85 1.76 3.83
CA THR A 112 11.19 1.52 5.13
C THR A 112 10.67 0.09 5.30
N PHE A 113 10.44 -0.65 4.20
CA PHE A 113 9.89 -2.02 4.18
C PHE A 113 8.58 -2.19 4.98
N ASN A 114 7.88 -1.11 5.31
CA ASN A 114 6.81 -1.11 6.31
C ASN A 114 5.69 -0.14 5.92
N SER A 115 4.47 -0.65 5.80
CA SER A 115 3.27 0.14 5.50
C SER A 115 2.93 1.16 6.59
N ILE A 116 3.33 0.97 7.85
CA ILE A 116 3.15 1.95 8.93
C ILE A 116 3.98 3.21 8.64
N CYS A 117 5.21 3.05 8.16
CA CYS A 117 6.05 4.20 7.80
C CYS A 117 5.44 4.97 6.62
N ILE A 118 4.88 4.27 5.63
CA ILE A 118 4.12 4.89 4.52
C ILE A 118 2.90 5.64 5.07
N SER A 119 2.15 5.03 6.00
CA SER A 119 0.98 5.63 6.65
C SER A 119 1.30 6.94 7.36
N ASN A 120 2.50 7.09 7.93
CA ASN A 120 2.92 8.32 8.61
C ASN A 120 3.20 9.48 7.65
N MET A 121 3.33 9.24 6.35
CA MET A 121 3.61 10.26 5.33
C MET A 121 2.35 10.70 4.56
N LEU A 122 1.17 10.15 4.88
CA LEU A 122 -0.08 10.43 4.14
C LEU A 122 -0.56 11.89 4.24
N TRP A 123 -0.02 12.69 5.16
CA TRP A 123 -0.30 14.14 5.25
C TRP A 123 0.23 14.94 4.05
N ARG A 124 1.01 14.31 3.17
CA ARG A 124 1.60 14.90 1.96
C ARG A 124 0.85 14.58 0.66
N ILE A 125 -0.32 13.95 0.75
CA ILE A 125 -1.16 13.59 -0.39
C ILE A 125 -2.03 14.77 -0.82
#